data_AF-A0A0G3VYU0-F1
#
_entry.id   AF-A0A0G3VYU0-F1
#
_cell.length_a   1.000
_cell.length_b   1.000
_cell.length_c   1.000
_cell.angle_alpha   90.00
_cell.angle_beta   90.00
_cell.angle_gamma   90.00
#
_symmetry.space_group_name_H-M   'P 1'
#
loop_
_entity.id
_entity.type
_entity.pdbx_description
1 polymer ?
#
loop_
_entity_poly.entity_id
_entity_poly.type
_entity_poly.pdbx_seq_one_letter_code
_entity_poly.pdbx_strand_id
1 'polypeptide(L)'
;MFRSLIRPSTCVRCLINRIQCNSTNKSIIFIRKDVQDILTNITGFDLSRIFRRRNNKSLDRIVYKYLTDKQLKEEQEKTIERGQAKLQMPPVLFEAKENIEILEKDDMLSQFSSSKHLFIDISLGIPIRDRLILARDTDGTLRTASLDEKRRMRQIYFPISGRELITPKMFEEEHLEKILERGDYEFILDRACTQFEPDDRDYIRVTHRTYEHIDQTNSYDLLRSTRHFGPMIFYYVWFKKIDRLMDDIIRRDLINDAVSLLRLYAIIHPDSKVAEYNFNDTNSIDLIQTYIDHEARIPDVVSEALRQYIRKTQHHAVTSG
;
A
#
# COMPACT_ATOMS: atom_id res chain seq x y z
N MET A 1 4.59 33.56 -11.62
CA MET A 1 5.85 32.80 -11.42
C MET A 1 5.77 32.10 -10.07
N PHE A 2 6.41 30.94 -9.93
CA PHE A 2 6.28 29.94 -8.85
C PHE A 2 5.05 29.01 -8.96
N ARG A 3 5.07 28.13 -9.98
CA ARG A 3 4.36 26.85 -9.91
C ARG A 3 5.08 26.01 -8.87
N SER A 4 4.43 25.76 -7.74
CA SER A 4 4.86 24.79 -6.74
C SER A 4 4.93 23.41 -7.39
N LEU A 5 6.14 22.99 -7.75
CA LEU A 5 6.45 21.59 -8.04
C LEU A 5 6.31 20.83 -6.74
N ILE A 6 5.10 20.33 -6.47
CA ILE A 6 4.84 19.33 -5.45
C ILE A 6 5.58 18.08 -5.93
N ARG A 7 6.83 17.92 -5.49
CA ARG A 7 7.53 16.65 -5.59
C ARG A 7 6.82 15.69 -4.64
N PRO A 8 6.39 14.50 -5.07
CA PRO A 8 5.93 13.49 -4.13
C PRO A 8 7.09 13.17 -3.20
N SER A 9 6.94 13.51 -1.92
CA SER A 9 7.98 13.40 -0.89
C SER A 9 8.29 11.96 -0.47
N THR A 10 7.64 10.97 -1.10
CA THR A 10 7.97 9.55 -0.95
C THR A 10 8.64 9.04 -2.22
N CYS A 11 9.85 9.54 -2.51
CA CYS A 11 10.70 8.88 -3.47
C CYS A 11 11.15 7.55 -2.86
N VAL A 12 10.72 6.43 -3.45
CA VAL A 12 11.16 5.05 -3.13
C VAL A 12 12.69 4.95 -3.05
N ARG A 13 13.41 5.85 -3.73
CA ARG A 13 14.88 5.91 -3.78
C ARG A 13 15.55 6.27 -2.44
N CYS A 14 14.86 6.91 -1.50
CA CYS A 14 15.43 7.23 -0.18
C CYS A 14 15.36 6.07 0.82
N LEU A 15 14.54 5.03 0.58
CA LEU A 15 14.41 3.86 1.46
C LEU A 15 15.54 2.83 1.29
N ILE A 16 16.39 2.97 0.27
CA ILE A 16 17.32 1.92 -0.17
C ILE A 16 18.59 1.83 0.71
N ASN A 17 18.93 2.87 1.49
CA ASN A 17 20.26 2.94 2.12
C ASN A 17 20.42 2.24 3.48
N ARG A 18 19.38 1.64 4.06
CA ARG A 18 19.51 0.85 5.30
C ARG A 18 18.51 -0.30 5.37
N ILE A 19 18.68 -1.29 4.51
CA ILE A 19 18.09 -2.60 4.78
C ILE A 19 19.20 -3.62 4.90
N GLN A 20 19.48 -4.01 6.14
CA GLN A 20 20.30 -5.19 6.43
C GLN A 20 19.62 -6.40 5.79
N CYS A 21 20.38 -7.06 4.91
CA CYS A 21 20.01 -8.24 4.17
C CYS A 21 19.88 -9.45 5.10
N ASN A 22 18.69 -9.62 5.68
CA ASN A 22 18.19 -10.92 6.13
C ASN A 22 17.08 -11.37 5.16
N SER A 23 17.10 -12.64 4.81
CA SER A 23 16.36 -13.31 3.72
C SER A 23 14.82 -13.31 3.83
N THR A 24 14.22 -12.52 4.72
CA THR A 24 12.76 -12.54 4.98
C THR A 24 12.18 -11.15 5.26
N ASN A 25 12.77 -10.10 4.67
CA ASN A 25 12.27 -8.76 4.91
C ASN A 25 11.15 -8.40 3.92
N LYS A 26 9.90 -8.32 4.42
CA LYS A 26 8.67 -7.95 3.69
C LYS A 26 8.85 -6.76 2.75
N SER A 27 9.59 -5.75 3.20
CA SER A 27 9.86 -4.53 2.44
C SER A 27 10.75 -4.75 1.21
N ILE A 28 11.79 -5.59 1.32
CA ILE A 28 12.70 -5.88 0.21
C ILE A 28 11.97 -6.62 -0.90
N ILE A 29 11.17 -7.62 -0.51
CA ILE A 29 10.42 -8.44 -1.46
C ILE A 29 9.40 -7.57 -2.20
N PHE A 30 8.71 -6.67 -1.49
CA PHE A 30 7.75 -5.75 -2.11
C PHE A 30 8.40 -4.84 -3.16
N ILE A 31 9.60 -4.31 -2.90
CA ILE A 31 10.28 -3.34 -3.79
C ILE A 31 10.90 -4.02 -5.03
N ARG A 32 11.06 -5.35 -5.02
CA ARG A 32 11.68 -6.11 -6.11
C ARG A 32 10.95 -5.87 -7.44
N LYS A 33 11.71 -5.66 -8.52
CA LYS A 33 11.16 -5.22 -9.81
C LYS A 33 10.15 -6.22 -10.38
N ASP A 34 10.48 -7.50 -10.35
CA ASP A 34 9.60 -8.58 -10.79
C ASP A 34 8.29 -8.65 -9.99
N VAL A 35 8.33 -8.41 -8.68
CA VAL A 35 7.14 -8.31 -7.83
C VAL A 35 6.31 -7.08 -8.19
N GLN A 36 6.94 -5.93 -8.38
CA GLN A 36 6.27 -4.69 -8.78
C GLN A 36 5.62 -4.81 -10.17
N ASP A 37 6.27 -5.47 -11.12
CA ASP A 37 5.73 -5.71 -12.47
C ASP A 37 4.46 -6.58 -12.38
N ILE A 38 4.50 -7.67 -11.60
CA ILE A 38 3.31 -8.52 -11.37
C ILE A 38 2.18 -7.74 -10.70
N LEU A 39 2.46 -7.01 -9.61
CA LEU A 39 1.46 -6.24 -8.88
C LEU A 39 0.85 -5.13 -9.75
N THR A 40 1.65 -4.47 -10.59
CA THR A 40 1.16 -3.44 -11.52
C THR A 40 0.24 -4.04 -12.57
N ASN A 41 0.58 -5.21 -13.11
CA ASN A 41 -0.24 -5.92 -14.08
C ASN A 41 -1.60 -6.31 -13.48
N ILE A 42 -1.61 -6.97 -12.32
CA ILE A 42 -2.85 -7.41 -11.65
C ILE A 42 -3.73 -6.21 -11.21
N THR A 43 -3.12 -5.06 -10.90
CA THR A 43 -3.86 -3.83 -10.54
C THR A 43 -4.71 -3.29 -11.69
N GLY A 44 -4.29 -3.54 -12.92
CA GLY A 44 -4.89 -2.97 -14.11
C GLY A 44 -4.67 -1.46 -14.23
N PHE A 45 -5.05 -0.91 -15.38
CA PHE A 45 -4.85 0.50 -15.70
C PHE A 45 -6.08 1.09 -16.38
N ASP A 46 -7.02 1.58 -15.58
CA ASP A 46 -8.20 2.29 -16.07
C ASP A 46 -8.08 3.80 -15.85
N LEU A 47 -7.88 4.55 -16.94
CA LEU A 47 -7.78 6.01 -16.92
C LEU A 47 -9.02 6.69 -16.36
N SER A 48 -10.22 6.14 -16.61
CA SER A 48 -11.47 6.73 -16.15
C SER A 48 -11.57 6.67 -14.63
N ARG A 49 -11.12 5.56 -14.04
CA ARG A 49 -11.05 5.35 -12.60
C ARG A 49 -9.94 6.16 -11.95
N ILE A 50 -8.74 6.16 -12.56
CA ILE A 50 -7.58 6.90 -12.06
C ILE A 50 -7.86 8.40 -12.02
N PHE A 51 -8.48 8.97 -13.05
CA PHE A 51 -8.80 10.39 -13.16
C PHE A 51 -10.25 10.74 -12.79
N ARG A 52 -10.93 9.86 -12.05
CA ARG A 52 -12.30 10.11 -11.60
C ARG A 52 -12.42 11.44 -10.87
N ARG A 53 -13.55 12.11 -11.09
CA ARG A 53 -13.85 13.39 -10.43
C ARG A 53 -13.99 13.17 -8.93
N ARG A 54 -13.26 13.95 -8.13
CA ARG A 54 -13.39 13.96 -6.67
C ARG A 54 -14.23 15.18 -6.26
N ASN A 55 -15.20 14.97 -5.37
CA ASN A 55 -16.17 16.02 -4.97
C ASN A 55 -15.56 17.14 -4.11
N ASN A 56 -14.33 16.95 -3.63
CA ASN A 56 -13.71 17.79 -2.60
C ASN A 56 -12.77 18.87 -3.15
N LYS A 57 -12.82 19.14 -4.47
CA LYS A 57 -11.98 20.18 -5.10
C LYS A 57 -12.87 21.23 -5.76
N SER A 58 -12.50 22.50 -5.58
CA SER A 58 -13.03 23.60 -6.38
C SER A 58 -12.86 23.27 -7.85
N LEU A 59 -13.94 23.39 -8.62
CA LEU A 59 -13.92 23.08 -10.04
C LEU A 59 -13.20 24.22 -10.75
N ASP A 60 -12.04 23.91 -11.31
CA ASP A 60 -11.42 24.81 -12.26
C ASP A 60 -12.30 24.91 -13.52
N ARG A 61 -12.23 26.06 -14.19
CA ARG A 61 -12.95 26.27 -15.46
C ARG A 61 -12.46 25.26 -16.50
N ILE A 62 -13.40 24.60 -17.18
CA ILE A 62 -13.08 23.69 -18.30
C ILE A 62 -12.46 24.51 -19.44
N VAL A 63 -11.29 24.08 -19.91
CA VAL A 63 -10.56 24.70 -21.02
C VAL A 63 -10.58 23.77 -22.22
N TYR A 64 -11.21 24.22 -23.31
CA TYR A 64 -11.19 23.52 -24.59
C TYR A 64 -9.93 23.88 -25.38
N LYS A 65 -9.34 22.89 -26.06
CA LYS A 65 -8.16 23.07 -26.90
C LYS A 65 -8.39 22.39 -28.25
N TYR A 66 -8.00 23.04 -29.34
CA TYR A 66 -7.93 22.43 -30.66
C TYR A 66 -6.55 21.79 -30.82
N LEU A 67 -6.53 20.50 -31.13
CA LEU A 67 -5.31 19.71 -31.26
C LEU A 67 -5.29 19.04 -32.63
N THR A 68 -4.11 18.94 -33.24
CA THR A 68 -3.88 18.03 -34.36
C THR A 68 -3.80 16.59 -33.86
N ASP A 69 -3.94 15.60 -34.74
CA ASP A 69 -3.86 14.17 -34.36
C ASP A 69 -2.55 13.83 -33.66
N LYS A 70 -1.44 14.43 -34.12
CA LYS A 70 -0.13 14.28 -33.48
C LYS A 70 -0.14 14.81 -32.05
N GLN A 71 -0.68 16.02 -31.84
CA GLN A 71 -0.76 16.64 -30.51
C GLN A 71 -1.72 15.88 -29.58
N LEU A 72 -2.81 15.33 -30.11
CA LEU A 72 -3.73 14.49 -29.34
C LEU A 72 -3.02 13.24 -28.82
N LYS A 73 -2.24 12.57 -29.67
CA LYS A 73 -1.46 11.40 -29.27
C LYS A 73 -0.43 11.74 -28.19
N GLU A 74 0.30 12.85 -28.33
CA GLU A 74 1.26 13.32 -27.32
C GLU A 74 0.57 13.62 -25.97
N GLU A 75 -0.63 14.20 -25.96
CA GLU A 75 -1.38 14.45 -24.73
C GLU A 75 -1.94 13.16 -24.10
N GLN A 76 -2.29 12.16 -24.92
CA GLN A 76 -2.68 10.83 -24.45
C GLN A 76 -1.50 10.14 -23.76
N GLU A 77 -0.30 10.15 -24.37
CA GLU A 77 0.92 9.59 -23.78
C GLU A 77 1.26 10.26 -22.44
N LYS A 78 1.23 11.60 -22.39
CA LYS A 78 1.41 12.35 -21.11
C LYS A 78 0.36 11.99 -20.06
N THR A 79 -0.86 11.70 -20.49
CA THR A 79 -1.95 11.29 -19.58
C THR A 79 -1.68 9.91 -19.01
N ILE A 80 -1.17 8.98 -19.83
CA ILE A 80 -0.75 7.65 -19.39
C ILE A 80 0.41 7.76 -18.39
N GLU A 81 1.45 8.55 -18.68
CA GLU A 81 2.57 8.78 -17.76
C GLU A 81 2.12 9.34 -16.40
N ARG A 82 1.22 10.34 -16.42
CA ARG A 82 0.62 10.89 -15.19
C ARG A 82 -0.20 9.85 -14.45
N GLY A 83 -0.93 9.00 -15.18
CA GLY A 83 -1.70 7.91 -14.61
C GLY A 83 -0.81 6.91 -13.90
N GLN A 84 0.28 6.49 -14.53
CA GLN A 84 1.29 5.58 -13.95
C GLN A 84 1.92 6.18 -12.69
N ALA A 85 2.30 7.47 -12.73
CA ALA A 85 2.83 8.16 -11.56
C ALA A 85 1.81 8.22 -10.41
N LYS A 86 0.52 8.37 -10.71
CA LYS A 86 -0.56 8.38 -9.71
C LYS A 86 -0.82 6.99 -9.11
N LEU A 87 -0.57 5.93 -9.87
CA LEU A 87 -0.74 4.54 -9.45
C LEU A 87 0.44 4.00 -8.61
N GLN A 88 1.46 4.81 -8.37
CA GLN A 88 2.61 4.41 -7.57
C GLN A 88 2.18 3.91 -6.19
N MET A 89 2.39 2.61 -5.95
CA MET A 89 1.98 1.93 -4.72
C MET A 89 2.72 2.49 -3.49
N PRO A 90 2.04 2.69 -2.35
CA PRO A 90 2.72 2.99 -1.10
C PRO A 90 3.61 1.80 -0.68
N PRO A 91 4.80 2.06 -0.09
CA PRO A 91 5.69 0.99 0.34
C PRO A 91 5.10 0.22 1.53
N VAL A 92 5.40 -1.08 1.58
CA VAL A 92 4.97 -1.96 2.67
C VAL A 92 6.16 -2.23 3.60
N LEU A 93 6.07 -1.76 4.84
CA LEU A 93 7.13 -1.90 5.85
C LEU A 93 6.64 -2.75 7.04
N PHE A 94 7.58 -3.13 7.90
CA PHE A 94 7.25 -3.63 9.22
C PHE A 94 7.04 -2.48 10.20
N GLU A 95 6.37 -2.79 11.30
CA GLU A 95 6.21 -1.86 12.40
C GLU A 95 7.57 -1.41 12.92
N ALA A 96 7.75 -0.10 13.05
CA ALA A 96 8.95 0.48 13.62
C ALA A 96 9.07 0.06 15.09
N LYS A 97 10.20 -0.55 15.44
CA LYS A 97 10.52 -0.85 16.83
C LYS A 97 10.91 0.43 17.55
N GLU A 98 10.34 0.63 18.73
CA GLU A 98 10.76 1.71 19.60
C GLU A 98 12.18 1.43 20.11
N ASN A 99 13.09 2.37 19.85
CA ASN A 99 14.46 2.33 20.33
C ASN A 99 14.75 3.65 21.03
N ILE A 100 14.59 3.64 22.35
CA ILE A 100 14.91 4.75 23.23
C ILE A 100 16.27 4.46 23.84
N GLU A 101 17.21 5.32 23.52
CA GLU A 101 18.58 5.25 24.04
C GLU A 101 18.75 6.36 25.07
N ILE A 102 19.19 5.98 26.26
CA ILE A 102 19.52 6.92 27.33
C ILE A 102 20.97 7.37 27.09
N LEU A 103 21.14 8.67 26.84
CA LEU A 103 22.44 9.26 26.57
C LEU A 103 23.15 9.67 27.86
N GLU A 104 22.37 10.20 28.81
CA GLU A 104 22.89 10.74 30.06
C GLU A 104 21.79 10.70 31.12
N LYS A 105 22.18 10.50 32.38
CA LYS A 105 21.30 10.68 33.53
C LYS A 105 22.00 11.59 34.53
N ASP A 106 21.40 12.75 34.79
CA ASP A 106 21.91 13.73 35.75
C ASP A 106 20.87 13.92 36.87
N ASP A 107 21.16 13.35 38.03
CA ASP A 107 20.27 13.41 39.18
C ASP A 107 20.13 14.84 39.76
N MET A 108 21.08 15.75 39.50
CA MET A 108 21.00 17.15 39.94
C MET A 108 19.94 17.95 39.19
N LEU A 109 19.59 17.51 37.98
CA LEU A 109 18.53 18.10 37.15
C LEU A 109 17.15 17.48 37.42
N SER A 110 17.07 16.51 38.33
CA SER A 110 15.80 15.90 38.73
C SER A 110 14.88 16.94 39.36
N GLN A 111 13.63 16.98 38.90
CA GLN A 111 12.59 17.93 39.33
C GLN A 111 12.92 19.41 39.14
N PHE A 112 13.97 19.74 38.37
CA PHE A 112 14.32 21.12 38.03
C PHE A 112 13.21 21.81 37.20
N SER A 113 12.55 21.05 36.31
CA SER A 113 11.45 21.51 35.47
C SER A 113 10.18 20.70 35.73
N SER A 114 9.02 21.36 35.69
CA SER A 114 7.70 20.72 35.77
C SER A 114 7.30 19.99 34.49
N SER A 115 8.06 20.14 33.40
CA SER A 115 7.71 19.59 32.09
C SER A 115 8.94 19.07 31.34
N LYS A 116 8.70 18.10 30.46
CA LYS A 116 9.70 17.52 29.57
C LYS A 116 10.11 18.54 28.51
N HIS A 117 11.39 18.58 28.18
CA HIS A 117 11.93 19.43 27.12
C HIS A 117 12.34 18.58 25.92
N LEU A 118 11.86 18.96 24.72
CA LEU A 118 12.20 18.29 23.47
C LEU A 118 13.15 19.17 22.65
N PHE A 119 14.26 18.60 22.22
CA PHE A 119 15.26 19.25 21.37
C PHE A 119 15.22 18.61 19.99
N ILE A 120 15.17 19.42 18.94
CA ILE A 120 15.15 18.96 17.55
C ILE A 120 16.20 19.69 16.72
N ASP A 121 16.91 18.94 15.89
CA ASP A 121 17.82 19.51 14.89
C ASP A 121 17.05 20.02 13.66
N ILE A 122 17.09 21.34 13.46
CA ILE A 122 16.46 22.05 12.34
C ILE A 122 17.43 22.41 11.21
N SER A 123 18.64 21.85 11.21
CA SER A 123 19.67 22.12 10.20
C SER A 123 19.21 21.81 8.77
N LEU A 124 19.61 22.62 7.80
CA LEU A 124 19.28 22.41 6.39
C LEU A 124 20.09 21.23 5.81
N GLY A 125 19.53 20.54 4.82
CA GLY A 125 20.21 19.45 4.10
C GLY A 125 20.12 18.06 4.72
N ILE A 126 19.63 17.92 5.96
CA ILE A 126 19.43 16.63 6.62
C ILE A 126 18.03 16.07 6.30
N PRO A 127 17.89 14.80 5.89
CA PRO A 127 16.58 14.16 5.70
C PRO A 127 15.75 14.17 6.99
N ILE A 128 14.45 14.41 6.89
CA ILE A 128 13.55 14.55 8.06
C ILE A 128 13.59 13.30 8.98
N ARG A 129 13.73 12.10 8.40
CA ARG A 129 13.81 10.85 9.16
C ARG A 129 15.13 10.70 9.96
N ASP A 130 16.21 11.30 9.49
CA ASP A 130 17.57 11.12 10.04
C ASP A 130 17.95 12.20 11.06
N ARG A 131 17.04 13.15 11.35
CA ARG A 131 17.27 14.23 12.31
C ARG A 131 17.31 13.73 13.74
N LEU A 132 18.25 14.27 14.52
CA LEU A 132 18.35 14.02 15.94
C LEU A 132 17.19 14.71 16.67
N ILE A 133 16.47 13.94 17.49
CA ILE A 133 15.43 14.45 18.38
C ILE A 133 15.69 13.85 19.76
N LEU A 134 15.90 14.71 20.74
CA LEU A 134 16.20 14.35 22.13
C LEU A 134 15.08 14.81 23.04
N ALA A 135 14.89 14.08 24.14
CA ALA A 135 13.98 14.45 25.22
C ALA A 135 14.76 14.48 26.53
N ARG A 136 14.66 15.60 27.26
CA ARG A 136 15.05 15.69 28.66
C ARG A 136 13.80 15.52 29.51
N ASP A 137 13.71 14.38 30.17
CA ASP A 137 12.62 14.08 31.09
C ASP A 137 12.76 14.86 32.41
N THR A 138 11.68 14.88 33.21
CA THR A 138 11.64 15.58 34.51
C THR A 138 12.61 15.01 35.54
N ASP A 139 13.01 13.76 35.36
CA ASP A 139 13.89 13.04 36.30
C ASP A 139 15.38 13.29 36.00
N GLY A 140 15.69 14.25 35.13
CA GLY A 140 17.06 14.59 34.73
C GLY A 140 17.65 13.71 33.62
N THR A 141 16.94 12.70 33.15
CA THR A 141 17.38 11.79 32.08
C THR A 141 17.34 12.45 30.70
N LEU A 142 18.46 12.43 29.96
CA LEU A 142 18.53 12.73 28.53
C LEU A 142 18.43 11.43 27.73
N ARG A 143 17.45 11.37 26.84
CA ARG A 143 17.26 10.22 25.96
C ARG A 143 16.92 10.65 24.55
N THR A 144 17.00 9.71 23.62
CA THR A 144 16.38 9.90 22.30
C THR A 144 14.85 9.92 22.43
N ALA A 145 14.22 10.70 21.55
CA ALA A 145 12.77 10.84 21.57
C ALA A 145 12.05 9.54 21.15
N SER A 146 10.87 9.31 21.74
CA SER A 146 9.96 8.22 21.36
C SER A 146 9.46 8.39 19.93
N LEU A 147 8.87 7.34 19.34
CA LEU A 147 8.34 7.43 17.98
C LEU A 147 7.21 8.46 17.86
N ASP A 148 6.33 8.56 18.87
CA ASP A 148 5.26 9.56 18.91
C ASP A 148 5.81 10.98 19.05
N GLU A 149 6.78 11.19 19.96
CA GLU A 149 7.48 12.46 20.13
C GLU A 149 8.13 12.89 18.81
N LYS A 150 8.85 11.98 18.14
CA LYS A 150 9.47 12.22 16.83
C LYS A 150 8.43 12.61 15.78
N ARG A 151 7.31 11.88 15.69
CA ARG A 151 6.21 12.15 14.74
C ARG A 151 5.63 13.55 14.94
N ARG A 152 5.31 13.91 16.18
CA ARG A 152 4.76 15.22 16.55
C ARG A 152 5.74 16.35 16.24
N MET A 153 6.99 16.22 16.68
CA MET A 153 8.01 17.24 16.44
C MET A 153 8.30 17.44 14.95
N ARG A 154 8.37 16.35 14.16
CA ARG A 154 8.51 16.45 12.71
C ARG A 154 7.36 17.23 12.07
N GLN A 155 6.12 16.99 12.47
CA GLN A 155 4.98 17.73 11.91
C GLN A 155 4.94 19.20 12.32
N ILE A 156 5.39 19.55 13.53
CA ILE A 156 5.45 20.95 14.00
C ILE A 156 6.48 21.75 13.20
N TYR A 157 7.70 21.22 13.04
CA TYR A 157 8.80 21.94 12.40
C TYR A 157 8.85 21.75 10.87
N PHE A 158 8.33 20.63 10.37
CA PHE A 158 8.31 20.28 8.94
C PHE A 158 6.90 19.83 8.53
N PRO A 159 5.91 20.74 8.52
CA PRO A 159 4.52 20.38 8.32
C PRO A 159 4.26 19.79 6.92
N ILE A 160 3.64 18.62 6.90
CA ILE A 160 3.13 17.99 5.68
C ILE A 160 1.66 18.35 5.51
N SER A 161 1.29 18.79 4.31
CA SER A 161 -0.08 19.16 3.99
C SER A 161 -1.03 17.97 4.15
N GLY A 162 -2.14 18.19 4.85
CA GLY A 162 -3.17 17.19 5.12
C GLY A 162 -2.88 16.24 6.30
N ARG A 163 -1.69 16.33 6.91
CA ARG A 163 -1.33 15.62 8.15
C ARG A 163 -1.65 16.49 9.36
N GLU A 164 -2.32 15.91 10.34
CA GLU A 164 -2.76 16.59 11.57
C GLU A 164 -1.86 16.19 12.76
N LEU A 165 -1.66 17.10 13.72
CA LEU A 165 -0.83 16.83 14.90
C LEU A 165 -1.50 15.80 15.84
N ILE A 166 -2.82 15.94 16.00
CA ILE A 166 -3.65 14.99 16.73
C ILE A 166 -4.23 14.03 15.71
N THR A 167 -4.16 12.74 15.98
CA THR A 167 -4.72 11.73 15.11
C THR A 167 -6.23 11.96 14.92
N PRO A 168 -6.72 12.06 13.68
CA PRO A 168 -8.15 12.21 13.41
C PRO A 168 -8.97 11.04 13.92
N LYS A 169 -10.13 11.31 14.53
CA LYS A 169 -11.05 10.30 15.10
C LYS A 169 -11.50 9.23 14.11
N MET A 170 -11.47 9.51 12.81
CA MET A 170 -11.82 8.54 11.75
C MET A 170 -10.95 7.27 11.75
N PHE A 171 -9.80 7.27 12.42
CA PHE A 171 -8.92 6.11 12.57
C PHE A 171 -9.16 5.33 13.88
N GLU A 172 -10.06 5.80 14.74
CA GLU A 172 -10.55 5.05 15.90
C GLU A 172 -11.54 3.99 15.43
N GLU A 173 -11.57 2.82 16.09
CA GLU A 173 -12.28 1.63 15.58
C GLU A 173 -13.76 1.88 15.31
N GLU A 174 -14.46 2.57 16.21
CA GLU A 174 -15.89 2.86 16.09
C GLU A 174 -16.24 3.72 14.86
N HIS A 175 -15.33 4.64 14.50
CA HIS A 175 -15.52 5.54 13.36
C HIS A 175 -15.01 4.91 12.07
N LEU A 176 -13.93 4.11 12.17
CA LEU A 176 -13.38 3.35 11.07
C LEU A 176 -14.41 2.36 10.52
N GLU A 177 -15.09 1.61 11.40
CA GLU A 177 -16.11 0.63 10.98
C GLU A 177 -17.18 1.27 10.10
N LYS A 178 -17.72 2.42 10.51
CA LYS A 178 -18.75 3.14 9.76
C LYS A 178 -18.29 3.60 8.38
N ILE A 179 -16.99 3.82 8.18
CA ILE A 179 -16.40 4.19 6.89
C ILE A 179 -16.23 2.93 6.03
N LEU A 180 -15.82 1.82 6.63
CA LEU A 180 -15.67 0.53 5.97
C LEU A 180 -17.02 -0.02 5.48
N GLU A 181 -18.07 0.06 6.30
CA GLU A 181 -19.44 -0.32 5.94
C GLU A 181 -19.98 0.46 4.73
N ARG A 182 -19.51 1.71 4.54
CA ARG A 182 -19.87 2.54 3.37
C ARG A 182 -19.09 2.18 2.11
N GLY A 183 -18.04 1.36 2.22
CA GLY A 183 -17.15 1.01 1.12
C GLY A 183 -16.16 2.13 0.74
N ASP A 184 -15.94 3.11 1.62
CA ASP A 184 -15.04 4.26 1.38
C ASP A 184 -13.56 3.90 1.58
N TYR A 185 -13.13 2.75 1.03
CA TYR A 185 -11.79 2.18 1.25
C TYR A 185 -10.65 3.05 0.69
N GLU A 186 -10.77 3.53 -0.55
CA GLU A 186 -9.73 4.40 -1.14
C GLU A 186 -9.55 5.68 -0.31
N PHE A 187 -10.64 6.22 0.23
CA PHE A 187 -10.60 7.43 1.04
C PHE A 187 -9.83 7.22 2.35
N ILE A 188 -10.14 6.16 3.11
CA ILE A 188 -9.46 5.89 4.37
C ILE A 188 -7.99 5.54 4.17
N LEU A 189 -7.65 4.79 3.10
CA LEU A 189 -6.27 4.44 2.76
C LEU A 189 -5.46 5.67 2.29
N ASP A 190 -6.04 6.54 1.46
CA ASP A 190 -5.40 7.81 1.06
C ASP A 190 -5.15 8.71 2.29
N ARG A 191 -6.11 8.78 3.22
CA ARG A 191 -5.96 9.55 4.46
C ARG A 191 -4.91 8.92 5.38
N ALA A 192 -4.85 7.59 5.49
CA ALA A 192 -3.83 6.89 6.28
C ALA A 192 -2.41 7.16 5.75
N CYS A 193 -2.19 7.10 4.43
CA CYS A 193 -0.90 7.42 3.82
C CYS A 193 -0.46 8.88 4.05
N THR A 194 -1.41 9.79 4.23
CA THR A 194 -1.12 11.20 4.51
C THR A 194 -0.82 11.41 6.00
N GLN A 195 -1.63 10.82 6.87
CA GLN A 195 -1.57 11.03 8.31
C GLN A 195 -0.37 10.34 8.96
N PHE A 196 -0.09 9.10 8.58
CA PHE A 196 0.90 8.25 9.25
C PHE A 196 2.12 7.99 8.36
N GLU A 197 3.17 7.46 8.98
CA GLU A 197 4.28 6.88 8.25
C GLU A 197 3.99 5.40 7.91
N PRO A 198 4.57 4.82 6.84
CA PRO A 198 4.25 3.45 6.44
C PRO A 198 4.66 2.35 7.43
N ASP A 199 5.56 2.66 8.34
CA ASP A 199 6.07 1.83 9.44
C ASP A 199 5.38 2.13 10.80
N ASP A 200 4.43 3.07 10.83
CA ASP A 200 3.64 3.39 12.02
C ASP A 200 2.64 2.26 12.32
N ARG A 201 2.49 1.91 13.60
CA ARG A 201 1.54 0.91 14.08
C ARG A 201 0.10 1.23 13.65
N ASP A 202 -0.30 2.49 13.70
CA ASP A 202 -1.66 2.90 13.33
C ASP A 202 -1.89 2.77 11.81
N TYR A 203 -0.87 3.06 11.00
CA TYR A 203 -0.94 2.84 9.56
C TYR A 203 -1.17 1.36 9.24
N ILE A 204 -0.37 0.48 9.84
CA ILE A 204 -0.45 -0.97 9.63
C ILE A 204 -1.80 -1.49 10.13
N ARG A 205 -2.27 -1.06 11.30
CA ARG A 205 -3.58 -1.41 11.86
C ARG A 205 -4.72 -1.04 10.91
N VAL A 206 -4.78 0.22 10.47
CA VAL A 206 -5.87 0.73 9.61
C VAL A 206 -5.86 0.03 8.25
N THR A 207 -4.69 -0.13 7.63
CA THR A 207 -4.58 -0.80 6.33
C THR A 207 -4.97 -2.27 6.42
N HIS A 208 -4.46 -3.02 7.40
CA HIS A 208 -4.85 -4.42 7.60
C HIS A 208 -6.35 -4.57 7.91
N ARG A 209 -6.90 -3.74 8.79
CA ARG A 209 -8.35 -3.76 9.11
C ARG A 209 -9.22 -3.51 7.88
N THR A 210 -8.79 -2.59 7.01
CA THR A 210 -9.46 -2.28 5.74
C THR A 210 -9.40 -3.47 4.79
N TYR A 211 -8.24 -4.12 4.65
CA TYR A 211 -8.10 -5.31 3.79
C TYR A 211 -8.97 -6.46 4.29
N GLU A 212 -8.95 -6.76 5.59
CA GLU A 212 -9.80 -7.82 6.16
C GLU A 212 -11.30 -7.53 5.93
N HIS A 213 -11.74 -6.27 6.01
CA HIS A 213 -13.13 -5.92 5.68
C HIS A 213 -13.45 -6.15 4.20
N ILE A 214 -12.54 -5.76 3.29
CA ILE A 214 -12.70 -6.00 1.85
C ILE A 214 -12.82 -7.50 1.54
N ASP A 215 -11.99 -8.32 2.19
CA ASP A 215 -12.02 -9.78 2.07
C ASP A 215 -13.33 -10.38 2.60
N GLN A 216 -13.86 -9.84 3.70
CA GLN A 216 -15.15 -10.26 4.26
C GLN A 216 -16.34 -9.91 3.35
N THR A 217 -16.30 -8.74 2.69
CA THR A 217 -17.39 -8.27 1.83
C THR A 217 -17.17 -8.55 0.34
N ASN A 218 -16.12 -9.31 -0.03
CA ASN A 218 -15.70 -9.59 -1.41
C ASN A 218 -15.66 -8.33 -2.31
N SER A 219 -15.28 -7.18 -1.75
CA SER A 219 -15.39 -5.87 -2.41
C SER A 219 -14.09 -5.42 -3.09
N TYR A 220 -13.32 -6.35 -3.66
CA TYR A 220 -11.99 -6.09 -4.22
C TYR A 220 -12.02 -5.08 -5.38
N ASP A 221 -13.11 -5.05 -6.15
CA ASP A 221 -13.29 -4.11 -7.26
C ASP A 221 -13.11 -2.66 -6.84
N LEU A 222 -13.50 -2.31 -5.61
CA LEU A 222 -13.45 -0.94 -5.10
C LEU A 222 -12.02 -0.38 -5.06
N LEU A 223 -11.01 -1.24 -4.96
CA LEU A 223 -9.60 -0.84 -5.02
C LEU A 223 -8.91 -1.12 -6.36
N ARG A 224 -9.55 -1.78 -7.34
CA ARG A 224 -8.93 -1.99 -8.67
C ARG A 224 -8.59 -0.68 -9.35
N SER A 225 -7.49 -0.65 -10.11
CA SER A 225 -6.94 0.57 -10.71
C SER A 225 -6.74 1.72 -9.72
N THR A 226 -6.42 1.39 -8.46
CA THR A 226 -5.93 2.33 -7.45
C THR A 226 -4.53 1.92 -7.00
N ARG A 227 -3.78 2.87 -6.44
CA ARG A 227 -2.44 2.60 -5.89
C ARG A 227 -2.42 1.63 -4.70
N HIS A 228 -3.58 1.33 -4.11
CA HIS A 228 -3.70 0.50 -2.91
C HIS A 228 -3.98 -0.98 -3.22
N PHE A 229 -4.30 -1.33 -4.46
CA PHE A 229 -4.62 -2.71 -4.84
C PHE A 229 -3.42 -3.64 -4.68
N GLY A 230 -2.25 -3.25 -5.20
CA GLY A 230 -1.05 -4.06 -5.12
C GLY A 230 -0.59 -4.34 -3.67
N PRO A 231 -0.50 -3.33 -2.77
CA PRO A 231 -0.24 -3.57 -1.35
C PRO A 231 -1.24 -4.51 -0.68
N MET A 232 -2.53 -4.43 -1.05
CA MET A 232 -3.58 -5.33 -0.56
C MET A 232 -3.35 -6.78 -1.04
N ILE A 233 -3.07 -6.98 -2.33
CA ILE A 233 -2.74 -8.31 -2.86
C ILE A 233 -1.51 -8.88 -2.14
N PHE A 234 -0.48 -8.06 -2.00
CA PHE A 234 0.75 -8.46 -1.31
C PHE A 234 0.48 -8.85 0.15
N TYR A 235 -0.43 -8.15 0.84
CA TYR A 235 -0.89 -8.53 2.17
C TYR A 235 -1.55 -9.92 2.18
N TYR A 236 -2.50 -10.18 1.28
CA TYR A 236 -3.17 -11.48 1.23
C TYR A 236 -2.21 -12.62 0.90
N VAL A 237 -1.29 -12.43 -0.05
CA VAL A 237 -0.28 -13.43 -0.37
C VAL A 237 0.63 -13.68 0.83
N TRP A 238 1.10 -12.62 1.49
CA TRP A 238 1.98 -12.73 2.66
C TRP A 238 1.36 -13.57 3.78
N PHE A 239 0.05 -13.40 4.04
CA PHE A 239 -0.67 -14.14 5.08
C PHE A 239 -1.37 -15.41 4.58
N LYS A 240 -1.12 -15.83 3.33
CA LYS A 240 -1.75 -16.97 2.65
C LYS A 240 -3.30 -16.94 2.71
N LYS A 241 -3.88 -15.76 2.47
CA LYS A 241 -5.34 -15.49 2.44
C LYS A 241 -5.82 -15.11 1.04
N ILE A 242 -5.40 -15.84 0.01
CA ILE A 242 -5.71 -15.47 -1.39
C ILE A 242 -6.97 -16.16 -1.95
N ASP A 243 -7.57 -17.12 -1.25
CA ASP A 243 -8.70 -17.93 -1.74
C ASP A 243 -9.86 -17.08 -2.29
N ARG A 244 -10.36 -16.11 -1.50
CA ARG A 244 -11.50 -15.27 -1.89
C ARG A 244 -11.14 -14.28 -2.99
N LEU A 245 -9.92 -13.75 -2.98
CA LEU A 245 -9.42 -12.93 -4.08
C LEU A 245 -9.32 -13.75 -5.37
N MET A 246 -8.88 -15.00 -5.28
CA MET A 246 -8.80 -15.93 -6.41
C MET A 246 -10.19 -16.20 -6.99
N ASP A 247 -11.19 -16.42 -6.14
CA ASP A 247 -12.60 -16.53 -6.55
C ASP A 247 -13.10 -15.27 -7.29
N ASP A 248 -12.86 -14.06 -6.77
CA ASP A 248 -13.23 -12.80 -7.46
C ASP A 248 -12.56 -12.68 -8.83
N ILE A 249 -11.28 -13.01 -8.94
CA ILE A 249 -10.53 -12.96 -10.19
C ILE A 249 -11.07 -13.96 -11.21
N ILE A 250 -11.31 -15.21 -10.80
CA ILE A 250 -11.82 -16.27 -11.70
C ILE A 250 -13.24 -15.94 -12.17
N ARG A 251 -14.13 -15.49 -11.28
CA ARG A 251 -15.51 -15.12 -11.64
C ARG A 251 -15.59 -13.97 -12.64
N ARG A 252 -14.54 -13.14 -12.73
CA ARG A 252 -14.41 -12.04 -13.68
C ARG A 252 -13.71 -12.44 -14.99
N ASP A 253 -13.45 -13.73 -15.18
CA ASP A 253 -12.75 -14.29 -16.34
C ASP A 253 -11.29 -13.78 -16.50
N LEU A 254 -10.64 -13.38 -15.40
CA LEU A 254 -9.28 -12.83 -15.41
C LEU A 254 -8.23 -13.89 -15.08
N ILE A 255 -8.20 -14.98 -15.86
CA ILE A 255 -7.31 -16.11 -15.59
C ILE A 255 -5.82 -15.73 -15.65
N ASN A 256 -5.44 -14.80 -16.51
CA ASN A 256 -4.05 -14.31 -16.55
C ASN A 256 -3.63 -13.62 -15.24
N ASP A 257 -4.55 -12.90 -14.59
CA ASP A 257 -4.31 -12.27 -13.31
C ASP A 257 -4.25 -13.32 -12.19
N ALA A 258 -5.05 -14.40 -12.28
CA ALA A 258 -5.00 -15.54 -11.36
C ALA A 258 -3.64 -16.25 -11.43
N VAL A 259 -3.12 -16.49 -12.63
CA VAL A 259 -1.77 -17.07 -12.82
C VAL A 259 -0.70 -16.11 -12.29
N SER A 260 -0.84 -14.81 -12.54
CA SER A 260 0.07 -13.79 -12.01
C SER A 260 0.05 -13.75 -10.48
N LEU A 261 -1.12 -13.93 -9.85
CA LEU A 261 -1.28 -14.03 -8.41
C LEU A 261 -0.59 -15.28 -7.85
N LEU A 262 -0.72 -16.43 -8.51
CA LEU A 262 -0.01 -17.66 -8.13
C LEU A 262 1.51 -17.52 -8.31
N ARG A 263 1.96 -16.81 -9.35
CA ARG A 263 3.38 -16.50 -9.54
C ARG A 263 3.92 -15.64 -8.40
N LEU A 264 3.16 -14.65 -7.95
CA LEU A 264 3.51 -13.86 -6.76
C LEU A 264 3.52 -14.73 -5.49
N TYR A 265 2.55 -15.65 -5.35
CA TYR A 265 2.50 -16.60 -4.24
C TYR A 265 3.75 -17.48 -4.19
N ALA A 266 4.18 -18.05 -5.32
CA ALA A 266 5.40 -18.82 -5.43
C ALA A 266 6.67 -18.03 -5.09
N ILE A 267 6.74 -16.74 -5.49
CA ILE A 267 7.88 -15.87 -5.15
C ILE A 267 7.98 -15.63 -3.64
N ILE A 268 6.84 -15.44 -2.96
CA ILE A 268 6.79 -15.13 -1.53
C ILE A 268 6.90 -16.40 -0.67
N HIS A 269 6.40 -17.53 -1.17
CA HIS A 269 6.46 -18.85 -0.52
C HIS A 269 7.19 -19.87 -1.41
N PRO A 270 8.53 -19.83 -1.46
CA PRO A 270 9.32 -20.75 -2.31
C PRO A 270 9.14 -22.23 -1.96
N ASP A 271 8.75 -22.54 -0.72
CA ASP A 271 8.52 -23.91 -0.24
C ASP A 271 7.13 -24.45 -0.63
N SER A 272 6.30 -23.65 -1.31
CA SER A 272 4.97 -24.09 -1.75
C SER A 272 5.04 -25.00 -2.96
N LYS A 273 4.10 -25.95 -3.07
CA LYS A 273 4.06 -26.84 -4.26
C LYS A 273 3.80 -26.10 -5.56
N VAL A 274 3.16 -24.93 -5.48
CA VAL A 274 2.93 -24.04 -6.63
C VAL A 274 4.24 -23.47 -7.17
N ALA A 275 5.27 -23.32 -6.32
CA ALA A 275 6.58 -22.80 -6.72
C ALA A 275 7.42 -23.81 -7.52
N GLU A 276 7.08 -25.10 -7.50
CA GLU A 276 7.78 -26.15 -8.25
C GLU A 276 7.49 -26.08 -9.76
N TYR A 277 6.40 -25.42 -10.16
CA TYR A 277 5.95 -25.39 -11.55
C TYR A 277 6.62 -24.30 -12.38
N ASN A 278 6.86 -24.61 -13.66
CA ASN A 278 7.22 -23.59 -14.64
C ASN A 278 5.95 -22.89 -15.15
N PHE A 279 5.76 -21.63 -14.72
CA PHE A 279 4.61 -20.80 -15.07
C PHE A 279 4.48 -20.47 -16.56
N ASN A 280 5.53 -20.68 -17.37
CA ASN A 280 5.48 -20.42 -18.82
C ASN A 280 4.94 -21.61 -19.63
N ASP A 281 5.12 -22.84 -19.12
CA ASP A 281 4.82 -24.07 -19.87
C ASP A 281 3.56 -24.78 -19.36
N THR A 282 3.14 -24.49 -18.13
CA THR A 282 2.02 -25.17 -17.48
C THR A 282 0.68 -24.52 -17.85
N ASN A 283 -0.34 -25.34 -18.09
CA ASN A 283 -1.70 -24.87 -18.31
C ASN A 283 -2.20 -24.08 -17.08
N SER A 284 -2.83 -22.93 -17.31
CA SER A 284 -3.36 -22.05 -16.28
C SER A 284 -4.37 -22.74 -15.37
N ILE A 285 -5.22 -23.61 -15.93
CA ILE A 285 -6.24 -24.35 -15.16
C ILE A 285 -5.58 -25.35 -14.20
N ASP A 286 -4.55 -26.06 -14.67
CA ASP A 286 -3.84 -27.05 -13.88
C ASP A 286 -3.08 -26.39 -12.72
N LEU A 287 -2.47 -25.22 -12.93
CA LEU A 287 -1.85 -24.43 -11.87
C LEU A 287 -2.83 -24.03 -10.76
N ILE A 288 -4.04 -23.60 -11.14
CA ILE A 288 -5.09 -23.24 -10.18
C ILE A 288 -5.58 -24.49 -9.45
N GLN A 289 -5.73 -25.62 -10.14
CA GLN A 289 -6.12 -26.88 -9.52
C GLN A 289 -5.08 -27.36 -8.49
N THR A 290 -3.79 -27.31 -8.82
CA THR A 290 -2.70 -27.62 -7.89
C THR A 290 -2.76 -26.74 -6.64
N TYR A 291 -3.04 -25.44 -6.81
CA TYR A 291 -3.22 -24.54 -5.67
C TYR A 291 -4.40 -24.97 -4.78
N ILE A 292 -5.55 -25.29 -5.39
CA ILE A 292 -6.75 -25.77 -4.68
C ILE A 292 -6.44 -27.03 -3.87
N ASP A 293 -5.72 -27.98 -4.45
CA ASP A 293 -5.50 -29.30 -3.86
C ASP A 293 -4.46 -29.29 -2.72
N HIS A 294 -3.59 -28.27 -2.66
CA HIS A 294 -2.41 -28.30 -1.79
C HIS A 294 -2.21 -27.09 -0.88
N GLU A 295 -2.71 -25.91 -1.26
CA GLU A 295 -2.37 -24.65 -0.58
C GLU A 295 -3.60 -23.83 -0.18
N ALA A 296 -4.76 -24.04 -0.81
CA ALA A 296 -5.99 -23.31 -0.50
C ALA A 296 -6.49 -23.61 0.92
N ARG A 297 -6.93 -22.58 1.65
CA ARG A 297 -7.54 -22.77 2.99
C ARG A 297 -9.04 -23.08 2.87
N ILE A 298 -9.68 -22.49 1.87
CA ILE A 298 -11.10 -22.66 1.54
C ILE A 298 -11.20 -23.17 0.08
N PRO A 299 -10.83 -24.43 -0.18
CA PRO A 299 -10.77 -24.97 -1.54
C PRO A 299 -12.13 -24.97 -2.25
N ASP A 300 -13.21 -25.17 -1.50
CA ASP A 300 -14.57 -25.26 -2.06
C ASP A 300 -14.95 -24.01 -2.87
N VAL A 301 -14.68 -22.82 -2.32
CA VAL A 301 -15.04 -21.54 -2.95
C VAL A 301 -14.32 -21.36 -4.29
N VAL A 302 -13.00 -21.62 -4.31
CA VAL A 302 -12.19 -21.48 -5.53
C VAL A 302 -12.53 -22.57 -6.55
N SER A 303 -12.77 -23.79 -6.08
CA SER A 303 -13.14 -24.92 -6.95
C SER A 303 -14.48 -24.70 -7.64
N GLU A 304 -15.45 -24.09 -6.95
CA GLU A 304 -16.73 -23.73 -7.54
C GLU A 304 -16.55 -22.69 -8.64
N ALA A 305 -15.79 -21.62 -8.36
CA ALA A 305 -15.48 -20.58 -9.34
C ALA A 305 -14.83 -21.17 -10.60
N LEU A 306 -13.83 -22.03 -10.42
CA LEU A 306 -13.11 -22.67 -11.52
C LEU A 306 -14.02 -23.56 -12.36
N ARG A 307 -14.88 -24.36 -11.74
CA ARG A 307 -15.87 -25.21 -12.45
C ARG A 307 -16.84 -24.36 -13.26
N GLN A 308 -17.32 -23.24 -12.71
CA GLN A 308 -18.21 -22.32 -13.44
C GLN A 308 -17.49 -21.71 -14.65
N TYR A 309 -16.24 -21.28 -14.49
CA TYR A 309 -15.42 -20.77 -15.59
C TYR A 309 -15.20 -21.80 -16.71
N ILE A 310 -14.87 -23.05 -16.36
CA ILE A 310 -14.68 -24.14 -17.34
C ILE A 310 -15.98 -24.42 -18.12
N ARG A 311 -17.12 -24.50 -17.42
CA ARG A 311 -18.42 -24.69 -18.09
C ARG A 311 -18.73 -23.55 -19.06
N LYS A 312 -18.45 -22.31 -18.64
CA LYS A 312 -18.67 -21.12 -19.46
C LYS A 312 -17.80 -21.15 -20.72
N THR A 313 -16.50 -21.44 -20.59
CA THR A 313 -15.58 -21.51 -21.74
C THR A 313 -15.94 -22.64 -22.72
N GLN A 314 -16.35 -23.80 -22.22
CA GLN A 314 -16.86 -24.90 -23.05
C GLN A 314 -18.12 -24.50 -23.83
N HIS A 315 -19.07 -23.81 -23.19
CA HIS A 315 -20.29 -23.34 -23.87
C HIS A 315 -19.97 -22.31 -24.97
N HIS A 316 -19.02 -21.40 -24.74
CA HIS A 316 -18.59 -20.44 -25.76
C HIS A 316 -17.93 -21.14 -26.95
N ALA A 317 -17.10 -22.16 -26.71
CA ALA A 317 -16.49 -22.94 -27.78
C ALA A 317 -17.52 -23.67 -28.67
N VAL A 318 -18.61 -24.18 -28.08
CA VAL A 318 -19.68 -24.89 -28.81
C VAL A 318 -20.61 -23.94 -29.57
N THR A 319 -20.80 -22.71 -29.11
CA THR A 319 -21.68 -21.71 -29.77
C THR A 319 -20.97 -20.88 -30.85
N SER A 320 -19.63 -20.93 -30.91
CA SER A 320 -18.81 -20.18 -31.87
C SER A 320 -18.32 -21.01 -33.06
N GLY A 321 -18.59 -22.33 -33.06
CA GLY A 321 -18.20 -23.28 -34.13
C GLY A 321 -19.40 -23.70 -34.96
#